data_AF-A0A2T9ZXJ4-F1
#
_entry.id   AF-A0A2T9ZXJ4-F1
#
_cell.length_a   1.000
_cell.length_b   1.000
_cell.length_c   1.000
_cell.angle_alpha   90.00
_cell.angle_beta   90.00
_cell.angle_gamma   90.00
#
_symmetry.space_group_name_H-M   'P 1'
#
loop_
_entity.id
_entity.type
_entity.pdbx_description
1 polymer ?
#
loop_
_entity_poly.entity_id
_entity_poly.type
_entity_poly.pdbx_seq_one_letter_code
_entity_poly.pdbx_strand_id
1 'polypeptide(L)'
;MIRWIILMLFLMLCWNGAMAGAQVMAEFQDKRAKSPEVLAHVPLKAVVAEYLDPFDSGLGKSLGYLIWREVLTAISDQAGAGVIVAEAPPGERLVDLLKQDYHIAAERIARHQKARMVIWGVVSSDNDELAIQTYLSLLTDDKQSGLKFGLGSKVIAGPSRWLEEQQHTRIEADLAYKRFNFDADLLTRNALFDRTLVTSARVDIKTRPDKNSRTLRKLAANKAIRAVDMTGAWFKVALPEGGFGYLNAGTFGKLRLPPREVSGTSNRVNLRNGPGTDHAVVATRNLGREPMRVLDMRYRKGHGLWYRIDLGTRDSWVAAWLVKPRFSLPVIDFVAGLYRYYGERHEQAIDAFSRYIDSSDPLTDNVNLAAAFQLRGASRILAKKTDSNGNTEGYRDFSRAIELTPYNPNAFLLRSVAYLGMSQPKAALADLDKALSLDREYRPARELATTFKSIADKPGMSPLGIMTRLPQVKTEVDKLTTSHRIEQNVRPIPERSPAWLDNHQRGIERY
;
A
#
# COMPACT_ATOMS: atom_id res chain seq x y z
N MET A 1 30.22 41.26 -34.06
CA MET A 1 29.56 41.26 -32.74
C MET A 1 28.40 40.26 -32.63
N ILE A 2 27.37 40.32 -33.49
CA ILE A 2 26.19 39.42 -33.40
C ILE A 2 26.53 37.91 -33.49
N ARG A 3 27.54 37.50 -34.27
CA ARG A 3 27.99 36.09 -34.34
C ARG A 3 28.64 35.53 -33.07
N TRP A 4 29.03 36.35 -32.08
CA TRP A 4 29.53 35.87 -30.79
C TRP A 4 28.41 35.71 -29.73
N ILE A 5 27.33 36.50 -29.85
CA ILE A 5 26.17 36.43 -28.95
C ILE A 5 25.39 35.12 -29.18
N ILE A 6 25.25 34.69 -30.43
CA ILE A 6 24.57 33.43 -30.79
C ILE A 6 25.35 32.19 -30.29
N LEU A 7 26.69 32.27 -30.17
CA LEU A 7 27.51 31.15 -29.67
C LEU A 7 27.47 31.02 -28.14
N MET A 8 27.31 32.12 -27.38
CA MET A 8 27.05 32.05 -25.93
C MET A 8 25.65 31.53 -25.60
N LEU A 9 24.64 31.85 -26.43
CA LEU A 9 23.26 31.37 -26.23
C LEU A 9 23.10 29.85 -26.46
N PHE A 10 24.03 29.20 -27.17
CA PHE A 10 24.01 27.73 -27.35
C PHE A 10 24.84 26.95 -26.30
N LEU A 11 25.60 27.64 -25.44
CA LEU A 11 26.39 27.02 -24.36
C LEU A 11 25.82 27.26 -22.95
N MET A 12 24.74 28.05 -22.82
CA MET A 12 24.01 28.28 -21.56
C MET A 12 22.79 27.37 -21.34
N LEU A 13 22.69 26.23 -22.04
CA LEU A 13 21.57 25.28 -21.91
C LEU A 13 21.89 23.98 -21.13
N CYS A 14 23.12 23.83 -20.60
CA CYS A 14 23.56 22.59 -19.93
C CYS A 14 24.22 22.78 -18.55
N TRP A 15 23.76 23.71 -17.71
CA TRP A 15 23.87 23.57 -16.24
C TRP A 15 23.04 24.61 -15.47
N ASN A 16 21.82 24.24 -15.07
CA ASN A 16 21.17 24.62 -13.80
C ASN A 16 19.75 24.06 -13.73
N GLY A 17 19.66 22.74 -13.54
CA GLY A 17 18.43 22.05 -13.17
C GLY A 17 18.63 21.36 -11.84
N ALA A 18 17.99 21.84 -10.77
CA ALA A 18 17.94 21.15 -9.50
C ALA A 18 16.97 19.95 -9.58
N MET A 19 17.33 18.94 -10.38
CA MET A 19 16.55 17.70 -10.47
C MET A 19 16.61 16.94 -9.14
N ALA A 20 15.63 17.19 -8.28
CA ALA A 20 15.20 16.31 -7.21
C ALA A 20 14.31 15.20 -7.80
N GLY A 21 14.88 14.43 -8.73
CA GLY A 21 14.13 13.56 -9.63
C GLY A 21 13.49 12.35 -8.97
N ALA A 22 12.34 11.94 -9.52
CA ALA A 22 11.48 10.84 -9.11
C ALA A 22 12.25 9.58 -8.68
N GLN A 23 11.96 9.08 -7.48
CA GLN A 23 12.68 7.96 -6.89
C GLN A 23 11.93 6.63 -6.99
N VAL A 24 12.31 5.79 -7.95
CA VAL A 24 11.65 4.51 -8.30
C VAL A 24 12.16 3.28 -7.51
N MET A 25 11.25 2.32 -7.30
CA MET A 25 11.42 1.01 -6.61
C MET A 25 11.25 -0.17 -7.60
N ALA A 26 11.49 -1.45 -7.30
CA ALA A 26 12.01 -2.15 -6.10
C ALA A 26 12.85 -3.35 -6.60
N GLU A 27 13.76 -3.92 -5.80
CA GLU A 27 14.37 -5.21 -6.18
C GLU A 27 14.80 -6.07 -4.97
N PHE A 28 14.07 -7.16 -4.76
CA PHE A 28 14.60 -8.40 -4.18
C PHE A 28 14.31 -9.61 -5.08
N GLN A 29 14.54 -9.48 -6.40
CA GLN A 29 15.22 -10.49 -7.22
C GLN A 29 15.46 -10.03 -8.67
N ASP A 30 16.71 -10.20 -9.13
CA ASP A 30 17.23 -10.28 -10.51
C ASP A 30 16.66 -9.32 -11.62
N LYS A 31 17.48 -8.31 -11.95
CA LYS A 31 17.75 -7.77 -13.31
C LYS A 31 16.80 -6.70 -13.90
N ARG A 32 16.88 -5.49 -13.34
CA ARG A 32 17.58 -4.31 -13.90
C ARG A 32 16.86 -3.04 -13.45
N ALA A 33 17.50 -2.25 -12.60
CA ALA A 33 17.07 -0.89 -12.31
C ALA A 33 16.96 -0.08 -13.61
N LYS A 34 15.81 0.59 -13.80
CA LYS A 34 15.54 1.51 -14.89
C LYS A 34 14.88 2.79 -14.33
N SER A 35 14.93 3.85 -15.13
CA SER A 35 14.63 5.26 -14.86
C SER A 35 13.15 5.56 -14.57
N PRO A 36 12.76 6.84 -14.30
CA PRO A 36 11.37 7.24 -14.02
C PRO A 36 10.28 6.75 -14.98
N GLU A 37 10.60 6.29 -16.20
CA GLU A 37 9.62 5.63 -17.08
C GLU A 37 9.07 4.30 -16.52
N VAL A 38 9.78 3.62 -15.60
CA VAL A 38 9.44 2.26 -15.12
C VAL A 38 8.08 2.15 -14.45
N LEU A 39 7.63 3.20 -13.75
CA LEU A 39 6.35 3.16 -13.03
C LEU A 39 5.15 3.56 -13.90
N ALA A 40 5.35 3.93 -15.17
CA ALA A 40 4.25 4.25 -16.09
C ALA A 40 3.31 3.05 -16.36
N HIS A 41 3.80 1.83 -16.11
CA HIS A 41 3.06 0.57 -16.28
C HIS A 41 2.89 -0.22 -14.98
N VAL A 42 3.20 0.36 -13.82
CA VAL A 42 3.02 -0.30 -12.53
C VAL A 42 1.55 -0.19 -12.09
N PRO A 43 0.83 -1.32 -11.88
CA PRO A 43 -0.62 -1.31 -11.61
C PRO A 43 -0.97 -0.71 -10.24
N LEU A 44 -0.01 -0.71 -9.32
CA LEU A 44 -0.14 -0.17 -7.96
C LEU A 44 1.00 0.83 -7.71
N LYS A 45 0.70 2.10 -7.91
CA LYS A 45 1.62 3.21 -7.64
C LYS A 45 1.10 4.06 -6.50
N ALA A 46 1.92 4.25 -5.47
CA ALA A 46 1.71 5.24 -4.41
C ALA A 46 2.69 6.42 -4.52
N VAL A 47 2.28 7.56 -4.01
CA VAL A 47 3.12 8.73 -3.76
C VAL A 47 3.15 8.98 -2.25
N VAL A 48 4.31 9.35 -1.70
CA VAL A 48 4.42 9.96 -0.38
C VAL A 48 4.68 11.46 -0.58
N ALA A 49 3.74 12.29 -0.14
CA ALA A 49 3.91 13.74 -0.12
C ALA A 49 4.88 14.17 0.99
N GLU A 50 5.46 15.35 0.83
CA GLU A 50 6.07 16.10 1.93
C GLU A 50 4.95 16.44 2.94
N TYR A 51 5.12 16.15 4.23
CA TYR A 51 4.09 16.44 5.24
C TYR A 51 3.98 17.95 5.47
N LEU A 52 2.80 18.46 5.82
CA LEU A 52 2.64 19.85 6.23
C LEU A 52 3.47 20.10 7.48
N ASP A 53 4.33 21.11 7.39
CA ASP A 53 5.20 21.58 8.47
C ASP A 53 4.86 23.06 8.67
N PRO A 54 3.89 23.41 9.56
CA PRO A 54 3.38 24.77 9.68
C PRO A 54 4.46 25.81 10.03
N PHE A 55 5.54 25.36 10.67
CA PHE A 55 6.66 26.18 11.10
C PHE A 55 7.86 26.15 10.13
N ASP A 56 7.75 25.46 8.99
CA ASP A 56 8.79 25.28 7.97
C ASP A 56 10.15 24.79 8.54
N SER A 57 10.07 23.91 9.55
CA SER A 57 11.25 23.39 10.28
C SER A 57 12.08 22.38 9.46
N GLY A 58 11.55 21.91 8.33
CA GLY A 58 12.13 20.85 7.51
C GLY A 58 11.82 19.44 8.02
N LEU A 59 11.01 19.30 9.07
CA LEU A 59 10.46 18.03 9.55
C LEU A 59 9.57 17.39 8.49
N GLY A 60 8.68 18.16 7.86
CA GLY A 60 7.71 17.65 6.88
C GLY A 60 8.37 16.87 5.73
N LYS A 61 9.49 17.42 5.23
CA LYS A 61 10.35 16.78 4.23
C LYS A 61 11.06 15.54 4.74
N SER A 62 11.63 15.64 5.94
CA SER A 62 12.39 14.56 6.58
C SER A 62 11.50 13.34 6.82
N LEU A 63 10.29 13.58 7.33
CA LEU A 63 9.27 12.56 7.54
C LEU A 63 8.79 11.94 6.21
N GLY A 64 8.50 12.75 5.18
CA GLY A 64 8.12 12.22 3.86
C GLY A 64 9.15 11.23 3.27
N TYR A 65 10.45 11.53 3.37
CA TYR A 65 11.50 10.59 2.95
C TYR A 65 11.63 9.36 3.87
N LEU A 66 11.40 9.50 5.18
CA LEU A 66 11.42 8.37 6.12
C LEU A 66 10.27 7.40 5.81
N ILE A 67 9.03 7.89 5.69
CA ILE A 67 7.85 7.07 5.40
C ILE A 67 7.97 6.41 4.02
N TRP A 68 8.46 7.12 3.00
CA TRP A 68 8.80 6.52 1.71
C TRP A 68 9.80 5.35 1.83
N ARG A 69 10.82 5.46 2.70
CA ARG A 69 11.77 4.38 2.96
C ARG A 69 11.21 3.22 3.79
N GLU A 70 10.30 3.45 4.72
CA GLU A 70 9.67 2.37 5.48
C GLU A 70 8.60 1.64 4.65
N VAL A 71 7.78 2.35 3.87
CA VAL A 71 6.85 1.74 2.91
C VAL A 71 7.61 0.90 1.87
N LEU A 72 8.77 1.38 1.37
CA LEU A 72 9.66 0.56 0.52
C LEU A 72 9.98 -0.78 1.17
N THR A 73 10.44 -0.76 2.42
CA THR A 73 10.85 -1.98 3.13
C THR A 73 9.66 -2.90 3.35
N ALA A 74 8.52 -2.35 3.74
CA ALA A 74 7.26 -3.09 3.97
C ALA A 74 6.72 -3.78 2.70
N ILE A 75 7.06 -3.29 1.50
CA ILE A 75 6.67 -3.87 0.20
C ILE A 75 7.85 -4.41 -0.62
N SER A 76 9.05 -4.53 -0.02
CA SER A 76 10.29 -4.82 -0.77
C SER A 76 10.33 -6.20 -1.43
N ASP A 77 9.45 -7.11 -1.01
CA ASP A 77 9.20 -8.43 -1.57
C ASP A 77 8.02 -8.47 -2.57
N GLN A 78 7.43 -7.32 -2.92
CA GLN A 78 6.26 -7.21 -3.80
C GLN A 78 6.66 -6.83 -5.23
N ALA A 79 6.59 -7.80 -6.15
CA ALA A 79 6.77 -7.55 -7.57
C ALA A 79 5.65 -6.64 -8.11
N GLY A 80 5.99 -5.71 -9.01
CA GLY A 80 5.02 -4.81 -9.65
C GLY A 80 4.41 -3.74 -8.74
N ALA A 81 4.98 -3.51 -7.54
CA ALA A 81 4.61 -2.43 -6.64
C ALA A 81 5.65 -1.29 -6.68
N GLY A 82 5.20 -0.04 -6.58
CA GLY A 82 6.11 1.11 -6.53
C GLY A 82 5.56 2.28 -5.72
N VAL A 83 6.36 2.78 -4.78
CA VAL A 83 6.09 4.03 -4.04
C VAL A 83 7.17 5.05 -4.36
N ILE A 84 6.80 6.31 -4.57
CA ILE A 84 7.76 7.40 -4.86
C ILE A 84 7.58 8.55 -3.86
N VAL A 85 8.64 9.34 -3.62
CA VAL A 85 8.49 10.67 -3.01
C VAL A 85 7.89 11.60 -4.06
N ALA A 86 6.98 12.47 -3.64
CA ALA A 86 6.33 13.42 -4.52
C ALA A 86 7.32 14.37 -5.24
N GLU A 87 7.03 14.65 -6.50
CA GLU A 87 7.55 15.80 -7.23
C GLU A 87 6.48 16.90 -7.29
N ALA A 88 6.89 18.17 -7.27
CA ALA A 88 6.01 19.27 -7.64
C ALA A 88 5.73 19.23 -9.15
N PRO A 89 4.53 19.60 -9.61
CA PRO A 89 4.30 19.91 -11.02
C PRO A 89 5.25 21.02 -11.51
N PRO A 90 5.57 21.06 -12.82
CA PRO A 90 6.45 22.08 -13.39
C PRO A 90 5.98 23.52 -13.10
N GLY A 91 6.86 24.33 -12.51
CA GLY A 91 6.59 25.73 -12.16
C GLY A 91 6.06 25.97 -10.74
N GLU A 92 5.77 24.91 -9.98
CA GLU A 92 5.21 25.02 -8.62
C GLU A 92 6.19 24.46 -7.55
N ARG A 93 5.95 24.79 -6.28
CA ARG A 93 6.65 24.17 -5.13
C ARG A 93 5.66 23.31 -4.34
N LEU A 94 6.11 22.13 -3.89
CA LEU A 94 5.28 21.21 -3.07
C LEU A 94 4.66 21.93 -1.86
N VAL A 95 5.46 22.68 -1.12
CA VAL A 95 5.03 23.39 0.10
C VAL A 95 3.96 24.45 -0.19
N ASP A 96 4.01 25.14 -1.33
CA ASP A 96 3.01 26.16 -1.68
C ASP A 96 1.67 25.52 -2.07
N LEU A 97 1.74 24.45 -2.88
CA LEU A 97 0.60 23.61 -3.21
C LEU A 97 -0.10 23.11 -1.95
N LEU A 98 0.68 22.49 -1.06
CA LEU A 98 0.17 21.88 0.16
C LEU A 98 -0.40 22.90 1.16
N LYS A 99 0.01 24.17 1.11
CA LYS A 99 -0.60 25.24 1.91
C LYS A 99 -2.01 25.65 1.42
N GLN A 100 -2.42 25.24 0.22
CA GLN A 100 -3.75 25.52 -0.35
C GLN A 100 -4.58 24.22 -0.39
N ASP A 101 -5.62 24.13 0.45
CA ASP A 101 -6.48 22.94 0.58
C ASP A 101 -5.70 21.63 0.51
N TYR A 102 -4.79 21.45 1.47
CA TYR A 102 -3.71 20.43 1.49
C TYR A 102 -4.09 19.08 0.86
N HIS A 103 -5.27 18.54 1.19
CA HIS A 103 -5.81 17.29 0.65
C HIS A 103 -5.95 17.31 -0.88
N ILE A 104 -6.54 18.37 -1.44
CA ILE A 104 -6.71 18.58 -2.89
C ILE A 104 -5.36 18.68 -3.57
N ALA A 105 -4.40 19.39 -2.95
CA ALA A 105 -3.04 19.48 -3.43
C ALA A 105 -2.34 18.11 -3.48
N ALA A 106 -2.47 17.29 -2.42
CA ALA A 106 -1.92 15.94 -2.37
C ALA A 106 -2.54 15.03 -3.46
N GLU A 107 -3.86 15.08 -3.67
CA GLU A 107 -4.51 14.37 -4.79
C GLU A 107 -4.01 14.88 -6.15
N ARG A 108 -3.90 16.20 -6.37
CA ARG A 108 -3.40 16.80 -7.62
C ARG A 108 -1.97 16.36 -7.93
N ILE A 109 -1.09 16.36 -6.93
CA ILE A 109 0.30 15.87 -6.99
C ILE A 109 0.34 14.39 -7.39
N ALA A 110 -0.58 13.57 -6.87
CA ALA A 110 -0.67 12.16 -7.18
C ALA A 110 -1.27 11.87 -8.58
N ARG A 111 -2.27 12.64 -9.03
CA ARG A 111 -2.80 12.59 -10.41
C ARG A 111 -1.71 12.95 -11.42
N HIS A 112 -0.96 14.03 -11.17
CA HIS A 112 0.18 14.43 -12.01
C HIS A 112 1.21 13.30 -12.14
N GLN A 113 1.51 12.62 -11.04
CA GLN A 113 2.42 11.47 -11.01
C GLN A 113 1.77 10.13 -11.40
N LYS A 114 0.52 10.10 -11.87
CA LYS A 114 -0.21 8.89 -12.28
C LYS A 114 -0.25 7.81 -11.19
N ALA A 115 -0.44 8.22 -9.94
CA ALA A 115 -0.53 7.34 -8.78
C ALA A 115 -1.99 7.07 -8.38
N ARG A 116 -2.26 5.88 -7.84
CA ARG A 116 -3.60 5.48 -7.34
C ARG A 116 -3.75 5.73 -5.84
N MET A 117 -2.65 6.05 -5.16
CA MET A 117 -2.59 6.25 -3.71
C MET A 117 -1.68 7.44 -3.40
N VAL A 118 -2.06 8.26 -2.41
CA VAL A 118 -1.18 9.28 -1.82
C VAL A 118 -1.20 9.18 -0.31
N ILE A 119 -0.01 9.02 0.27
CA ILE A 119 0.23 9.15 1.71
C ILE A 119 0.67 10.57 1.96
N TRP A 120 0.03 11.23 2.91
CA TRP A 120 0.32 12.60 3.30
C TRP A 120 0.03 12.82 4.78
N GLY A 121 0.29 14.02 5.30
CA GLY A 121 0.06 14.29 6.71
C GLY A 121 0.42 15.68 7.14
N VAL A 122 0.24 15.93 8.43
CA VAL A 122 0.70 17.13 9.14
C VAL A 122 1.69 16.67 10.20
N VAL A 123 2.78 17.39 10.35
CA VAL A 123 3.70 17.25 11.48
C VAL A 123 3.88 18.60 12.15
N SER A 124 3.68 18.63 13.46
CA SER A 124 4.13 19.73 14.32
C SER A 124 5.14 19.19 15.33
N SER A 125 5.95 20.10 15.86
CA SER A 125 6.89 19.81 16.94
C SER A 125 6.69 20.80 18.08
N ASP A 126 6.62 20.29 19.30
CA ASP A 126 6.79 21.08 20.51
C ASP A 126 7.98 20.49 21.30
N ASN A 127 9.04 21.27 21.44
CA ASN A 127 10.33 20.80 21.95
C ASN A 127 10.83 19.54 21.20
N ASP A 128 11.01 18.42 21.92
CA ASP A 128 11.42 17.12 21.36
C ASP A 128 10.25 16.22 20.96
N GLU A 129 9.01 16.60 21.29
CA GLU A 129 7.78 15.87 20.95
C GLU A 129 7.28 16.26 19.55
N LEU A 130 6.90 15.26 18.77
CA LEU A 130 6.32 15.38 17.44
C LEU A 130 4.89 14.86 17.49
N ALA A 131 3.94 15.66 17.02
CA ALA A 131 2.59 15.20 16.73
C ALA A 131 2.48 14.97 15.22
N ILE A 132 2.20 13.74 14.82
CA ILE A 132 2.15 13.31 13.42
C ILE A 132 0.74 12.82 13.11
N GLN A 133 0.00 13.58 12.32
CA GLN A 133 -1.29 13.17 11.77
C GLN A 133 -1.07 12.66 10.34
N THR A 134 -1.48 11.43 10.05
CA THR A 134 -1.25 10.81 8.74
C THR A 134 -2.56 10.48 8.04
N TYR A 135 -2.57 10.65 6.72
CA TYR A 135 -3.69 10.34 5.86
C TYR A 135 -3.24 9.49 4.68
N LEU A 136 -4.15 8.63 4.21
CA LEU A 136 -4.05 7.95 2.93
C LEU A 136 -5.26 8.32 2.09
N SER A 137 -5.04 8.77 0.86
CA SER A 137 -6.12 9.01 -0.11
C SER A 137 -5.96 8.10 -1.32
N LEU A 138 -7.05 7.43 -1.68
CA LEU A 138 -7.15 6.53 -2.82
C LEU A 138 -7.77 7.29 -3.98
N LEU A 139 -7.00 7.46 -5.04
CA LEU A 139 -7.43 8.22 -6.20
C LEU A 139 -8.33 7.35 -7.07
N THR A 140 -9.45 7.94 -7.47
CA THR A 140 -10.40 7.35 -8.41
C THR A 140 -10.58 8.35 -9.54
N ASP A 141 -10.49 7.88 -10.79
CA ASP A 141 -10.82 8.71 -11.95
C ASP A 141 -12.32 8.58 -12.21
N ASP A 142 -12.99 9.68 -12.59
CA ASP A 142 -14.46 9.73 -12.64
C ASP A 142 -15.13 8.79 -13.67
N LYS A 143 -14.32 8.05 -14.44
CA LYS A 143 -14.78 7.03 -15.40
C LYS A 143 -14.23 5.61 -15.12
N GLN A 144 -13.35 5.44 -14.14
CA GLN A 144 -12.98 4.13 -13.61
C GLN A 144 -12.98 4.18 -12.08
N SER A 145 -14.00 3.51 -11.52
CA SER A 145 -14.18 3.24 -10.08
C SER A 145 -12.86 2.88 -9.40
N GLY A 146 -12.72 3.27 -8.14
CA GLY A 146 -11.47 3.22 -7.39
C GLY A 146 -10.89 1.82 -7.14
N LEU A 147 -10.00 1.75 -6.15
CA LEU A 147 -9.54 0.48 -5.60
C LEU A 147 -10.73 -0.34 -5.09
N LYS A 148 -11.23 -1.24 -5.95
CA LYS A 148 -12.25 -2.24 -5.67
C LYS A 148 -11.63 -3.54 -5.19
N PHE A 149 -12.20 -4.10 -4.14
CA PHE A 149 -11.86 -5.43 -3.69
C PHE A 149 -12.98 -6.40 -4.06
N GLY A 150 -12.70 -7.69 -4.14
CA GLY A 150 -13.71 -8.64 -4.61
C GLY A 150 -13.31 -10.09 -4.45
N LEU A 151 -14.32 -10.94 -4.51
CA LEU A 151 -14.23 -12.38 -4.27
C LEU A 151 -14.41 -13.11 -5.60
N GLY A 152 -13.36 -13.79 -6.08
CA GLY A 152 -13.30 -14.42 -7.40
C GLY A 152 -11.88 -14.52 -7.97
N SER A 153 -11.76 -14.89 -9.26
CA SER A 153 -10.51 -14.98 -10.04
C SER A 153 -10.84 -15.19 -11.53
N LYS A 154 -10.14 -14.64 -12.53
CA LYS A 154 -8.86 -13.88 -12.58
C LYS A 154 -8.85 -13.01 -13.87
N VAL A 155 -8.19 -11.85 -14.01
CA VAL A 155 -6.74 -11.51 -14.05
C VAL A 155 -6.58 -9.97 -13.96
N ILE A 156 -5.40 -9.49 -13.54
CA ILE A 156 -4.96 -8.08 -13.60
C ILE A 156 -5.11 -7.49 -15.02
N ALA A 157 -6.02 -6.52 -15.20
CA ALA A 157 -6.00 -5.65 -16.37
C ALA A 157 -4.92 -4.56 -16.22
N GLY A 158 -3.85 -4.69 -17.00
CA GLY A 158 -2.91 -3.58 -17.27
C GLY A 158 -3.54 -2.53 -18.21
N PRO A 159 -2.81 -1.46 -18.57
CA PRO A 159 -3.36 -0.31 -19.31
C PRO A 159 -3.74 -0.57 -20.79
N SER A 160 -3.79 -1.83 -21.23
CA SER A 160 -4.18 -2.24 -22.58
C SER A 160 -5.70 -2.38 -22.70
N ARG A 161 -6.32 -1.32 -23.25
CA ARG A 161 -7.76 -1.05 -23.39
C ARG A 161 -8.53 -1.97 -24.38
N TRP A 162 -8.14 -3.24 -24.50
CA TRP A 162 -8.62 -4.16 -25.57
C TRP A 162 -9.03 -5.55 -25.07
N LEU A 163 -9.26 -5.71 -23.77
CA LEU A 163 -9.78 -6.94 -23.13
C LEU A 163 -10.86 -6.61 -22.07
N GLU A 164 -11.74 -5.64 -22.36
CA GLU A 164 -12.75 -5.14 -21.41
C GLU A 164 -14.10 -5.90 -21.42
N GLU A 165 -14.29 -6.91 -22.29
CA GLU A 165 -15.57 -7.62 -22.47
C GLU A 165 -15.49 -9.16 -22.33
N GLN A 166 -15.07 -9.63 -21.15
CA GLN A 166 -15.28 -11.02 -20.69
C GLN A 166 -15.82 -10.98 -19.25
N GLN A 167 -17.14 -10.82 -19.09
CA GLN A 167 -17.83 -10.57 -17.81
C GLN A 167 -17.96 -11.82 -16.90
N HIS A 168 -16.90 -12.34 -16.28
CA HIS A 168 -17.02 -13.55 -15.44
C HIS A 168 -16.50 -13.47 -14.00
N THR A 169 -17.40 -13.84 -13.07
CA THR A 169 -17.16 -14.42 -11.73
C THR A 169 -16.29 -13.66 -10.71
N ARG A 170 -16.51 -12.34 -10.56
CA ARG A 170 -16.05 -11.59 -9.37
C ARG A 170 -17.20 -10.84 -8.71
N ILE A 171 -17.48 -11.14 -7.43
CA ILE A 171 -18.31 -10.26 -6.60
C ILE A 171 -17.42 -9.11 -6.16
N GLU A 172 -17.60 -7.95 -6.78
CA GLU A 172 -16.86 -6.73 -6.43
C GLU A 172 -17.61 -5.91 -5.38
N ALA A 173 -16.86 -5.42 -4.40
CA ALA A 173 -17.27 -4.41 -3.44
C ALA A 173 -16.35 -3.19 -3.59
N ASP A 174 -16.93 -1.99 -3.55
CA ASP A 174 -16.14 -0.77 -3.49
C ASP A 174 -15.52 -0.62 -2.10
N LEU A 175 -14.31 -0.08 -2.01
CA LEU A 175 -13.85 0.50 -0.75
C LEU A 175 -14.75 1.69 -0.43
N ALA A 176 -15.64 1.51 0.55
CA ALA A 176 -16.60 2.51 1.02
C ALA A 176 -15.92 3.84 1.38
N TYR A 177 -14.66 3.77 1.81
CA TYR A 177 -13.83 4.91 2.17
C TYR A 177 -12.65 5.00 1.22
N LYS A 178 -12.48 6.19 0.63
CA LYS A 178 -11.36 6.55 -0.24
C LYS A 178 -10.35 7.45 0.48
N ARG A 179 -10.66 7.90 1.68
CA ARG A 179 -9.82 8.74 2.55
C ARG A 179 -9.76 8.04 3.90
N PHE A 180 -8.54 7.78 4.36
CA PHE A 180 -8.25 7.18 5.66
C PHE A 180 -7.48 8.22 6.47
N ASN A 181 -7.91 8.47 7.70
CA ASN A 181 -7.30 9.41 8.62
C ASN A 181 -6.81 8.62 9.83
N PHE A 182 -5.49 8.39 9.92
CA PHE A 182 -4.89 7.62 11.01
C PHE A 182 -4.67 8.53 12.21
N ASP A 183 -4.79 7.97 13.41
CA ASP A 183 -4.65 8.72 14.67
C ASP A 183 -3.31 9.46 14.80
N ALA A 184 -3.29 10.49 15.64
CA ALA A 184 -2.10 11.29 15.91
C ALA A 184 -1.05 10.46 16.66
N ASP A 185 0.05 10.14 15.98
CA ASP A 185 1.22 9.54 16.62
C ASP A 185 2.00 10.63 17.38
N LEU A 186 2.06 10.49 18.71
CA LEU A 186 2.89 11.31 19.60
C LEU A 186 4.23 10.60 19.86
N LEU A 187 5.30 11.11 19.24
CA LEU A 187 6.62 10.47 19.21
C LEU A 187 7.73 11.47 19.43
N THR A 188 8.83 11.08 20.09
CA THR A 188 10.01 11.96 20.14
C THR A 188 10.76 11.98 18.81
N ARG A 189 11.45 13.09 18.51
CA ARG A 189 12.35 13.17 17.34
C ARG A 189 13.37 12.02 17.30
N ASN A 190 13.91 11.64 18.45
CA ASN A 190 14.82 10.49 18.59
C ASN A 190 14.12 9.17 18.22
N ALA A 191 12.90 8.94 18.75
CA ALA A 191 12.10 7.77 18.42
C ALA A 191 11.78 7.67 16.91
N LEU A 192 11.71 8.80 16.20
CA LEU A 192 11.47 8.86 14.76
C LEU A 192 12.74 8.66 13.89
N PHE A 193 13.91 9.16 14.31
CA PHE A 193 15.10 9.16 13.45
C PHE A 193 16.32 8.34 13.91
N ASP A 194 16.35 7.79 15.14
CA ASP A 194 17.33 6.75 15.48
C ASP A 194 16.98 5.47 14.71
N ARG A 195 17.73 5.19 13.65
CA ARG A 195 17.44 4.11 12.71
C ARG A 195 18.72 3.39 12.30
N THR A 196 18.64 2.08 12.15
CA THR A 196 19.68 1.31 11.47
C THR A 196 19.53 1.48 9.97
N LEU A 197 20.59 1.94 9.29
CA LEU A 197 20.68 1.94 7.83
C LEU A 197 21.60 0.82 7.38
N VAL A 198 21.26 0.13 6.29
CA VAL A 198 22.08 -0.96 5.74
C VAL A 198 22.42 -0.67 4.28
N THR A 199 23.71 -0.65 3.95
CA THR A 199 24.16 -0.49 2.56
C THR A 199 24.04 -1.80 1.78
N SER A 200 23.58 -1.71 0.53
CA SER A 200 23.59 -2.80 -0.47
C SER A 200 24.67 -2.62 -1.52
N ALA A 201 25.24 -1.42 -1.66
CA ALA A 201 26.42 -1.14 -2.48
C ALA A 201 27.33 -0.11 -1.79
N ARG A 202 28.47 0.25 -2.40
CA ARG A 202 29.32 1.33 -1.89
C ARG A 202 28.58 2.67 -1.97
N VAL A 203 28.57 3.43 -0.88
CA VAL A 203 27.95 4.76 -0.78
C VAL A 203 28.93 5.79 -0.23
N ASP A 204 28.76 7.04 -0.62
CA ASP A 204 29.55 8.17 -0.12
C ASP A 204 28.84 8.77 1.11
N ILE A 205 29.56 8.85 2.23
CA ILE A 205 29.15 9.65 3.39
C ILE A 205 29.71 11.06 3.18
N LYS A 206 28.83 12.05 3.22
CA LYS A 206 29.12 13.47 2.98
C LYS A 206 29.43 14.22 4.28
N THR A 207 30.15 15.34 4.17
CA THR A 207 30.42 16.24 5.30
C THR A 207 29.22 17.12 5.67
N ARG A 208 28.31 17.37 4.73
CA ARG A 208 27.08 18.18 4.91
C ARG A 208 25.90 17.49 4.19
N PRO A 209 24.64 17.84 4.50
CA PRO A 209 23.45 17.34 3.81
C PRO A 209 23.28 17.96 2.40
N ASP A 210 24.30 17.82 1.58
CA ASP A 210 24.37 18.35 0.21
C ASP A 210 25.15 17.38 -0.70
N LYS A 211 24.60 17.12 -1.89
CA LYS A 211 25.16 16.22 -2.92
C LYS A 211 26.53 16.69 -3.41
N ASN A 212 26.73 18.01 -3.47
CA ASN A 212 27.94 18.66 -3.93
C ASN A 212 29.01 18.79 -2.83
N SER A 213 28.66 18.52 -1.57
CA SER A 213 29.61 18.61 -0.47
C SER A 213 30.71 17.53 -0.54
N ARG A 214 31.83 17.80 0.14
CA ARG A 214 32.99 16.88 0.21
C ARG A 214 32.53 15.52 0.74
N THR A 215 32.93 14.45 0.05
CA THR A 215 32.81 13.10 0.59
C THR A 215 33.78 12.97 1.77
N LEU A 216 33.24 12.73 2.96
CA LEU A 216 33.99 12.51 4.20
C LEU A 216 34.68 11.15 4.16
N ARG A 217 33.93 10.11 3.79
CA ARG A 217 34.43 8.74 3.59
C ARG A 217 33.49 7.95 2.69
N LYS A 218 33.94 6.78 2.22
CA LYS A 218 33.09 5.81 1.50
C LYS A 218 32.77 4.65 2.41
N LEU A 219 31.48 4.33 2.55
CA LEU A 219 31.01 3.15 3.27
C LEU A 219 30.86 2.00 2.26
N ALA A 220 31.44 0.84 2.59
CA ALA A 220 31.37 -0.35 1.73
C ALA A 220 29.94 -0.89 1.60
N ALA A 221 29.72 -1.77 0.63
CA ALA A 221 28.51 -2.58 0.55
C ALA A 221 28.37 -3.48 1.78
N ASN A 222 27.14 -3.86 2.12
CA ASN A 222 26.81 -4.72 3.24
C ASN A 222 27.36 -4.24 4.60
N LYS A 223 27.20 -2.95 4.90
CA LYS A 223 27.52 -2.37 6.22
C LYS A 223 26.27 -1.76 6.85
N ALA A 224 26.06 -2.04 8.12
CA ALA A 224 25.07 -1.36 8.95
C ALA A 224 25.70 -0.10 9.57
N ILE A 225 24.94 0.98 9.68
CA ILE A 225 25.33 2.24 10.33
C ILE A 225 24.12 2.87 11.01
N ARG A 226 24.31 3.48 12.18
CA ARG A 226 23.24 4.16 12.92
C ARG A 226 23.03 5.57 12.37
N ALA A 227 21.87 5.83 11.80
CA ALA A 227 21.33 7.18 11.71
C ALA A 227 20.86 7.60 13.10
N VAL A 228 21.12 8.84 13.47
CA VAL A 228 20.70 9.44 14.76
C VAL A 228 19.67 10.56 14.55
N ASP A 229 19.58 11.10 13.34
CA ASP A 229 18.71 12.22 12.98
C ASP A 229 18.57 12.29 11.44
N MET A 230 17.68 13.16 10.95
CA MET A 230 17.44 13.39 9.54
C MET A 230 17.17 14.87 9.22
N THR A 231 17.69 15.34 8.08
CA THR A 231 17.48 16.71 7.59
C THR A 231 17.13 16.67 6.10
N GLY A 232 15.86 16.90 5.77
CA GLY A 232 15.33 16.74 4.43
C GLY A 232 15.63 15.34 3.89
N ALA A 233 16.32 15.25 2.75
CA ALA A 233 16.70 13.98 2.13
C ALA A 233 17.95 13.30 2.72
N TRP A 234 18.42 13.67 3.93
CA TRP A 234 19.73 13.24 4.45
C TRP A 234 19.67 12.71 5.87
N PHE A 235 20.02 11.44 6.05
CA PHE A 235 20.28 10.88 7.37
C PHE A 235 21.61 11.40 7.93
N LYS A 236 21.59 11.92 9.15
CA LYS A 236 22.79 12.18 9.96
C LYS A 236 23.21 10.86 10.59
N VAL A 237 24.36 10.35 10.19
CA VAL A 237 24.88 9.03 10.62
C VAL A 237 26.03 9.19 11.59
N ALA A 238 26.01 8.42 12.68
CA ALA A 238 27.11 8.33 13.64
C ALA A 238 28.26 7.49 13.05
N LEU A 239 29.49 7.96 13.24
CA LEU A 239 30.68 7.29 12.71
C LEU A 239 31.36 6.44 13.80
N PRO A 240 31.95 5.26 13.45
CA PRO A 240 32.66 4.42 14.42
C PRO A 240 33.81 5.13 15.15
N GLU A 241 34.51 6.01 14.45
CA GLU A 241 35.60 6.86 14.95
C GLU A 241 35.13 8.08 15.79
N GLY A 242 33.82 8.24 16.00
CA GLY A 242 33.22 9.42 16.62
C GLY A 242 32.83 10.49 15.60
N GLY A 243 31.94 11.40 16.03
CA GLY A 243 31.36 12.42 15.16
C GLY A 243 30.31 11.90 14.17
N PHE A 244 29.98 12.72 13.17
CA PHE A 244 28.85 12.50 12.28
C PHE A 244 29.20 12.74 10.81
N GLY A 245 28.47 12.09 9.91
CA GLY A 245 28.40 12.42 8.50
C GLY A 245 26.97 12.36 7.98
N TYR A 246 26.78 12.61 6.69
CA TYR A 246 25.45 12.66 6.05
C TYR A 246 25.35 11.64 4.92
N LEU A 247 24.26 10.87 4.92
CA LEU A 247 23.97 9.84 3.92
C LEU A 247 22.62 10.14 3.27
N ASN A 248 22.61 10.35 1.96
CA ASN A 248 21.40 10.71 1.24
C ASN A 248 20.38 9.56 1.28
N ALA A 249 19.21 9.81 1.87
CA ALA A 249 18.08 8.88 1.91
C ALA A 249 17.63 8.47 0.51
N GLY A 250 17.82 9.31 -0.51
CA GLY A 250 17.59 9.00 -1.92
C GLY A 250 18.74 8.26 -2.63
N THR A 251 19.66 7.59 -1.90
CA THR A 251 20.71 6.78 -2.55
C THR A 251 20.11 5.48 -3.12
N PHE A 252 19.65 5.58 -4.37
CA PHE A 252 18.99 4.56 -5.19
C PHE A 252 19.58 3.16 -5.13
N GLY A 253 18.84 2.17 -4.63
CA GLY A 253 19.24 0.75 -4.64
C GLY A 253 20.50 0.40 -3.82
N LYS A 254 21.18 1.39 -3.21
CA LYS A 254 22.42 1.20 -2.41
C LYS A 254 22.20 1.31 -0.91
N LEU A 255 21.02 1.74 -0.47
CA LEU A 255 20.63 1.93 0.92
C LEU A 255 19.31 1.21 1.19
N ARG A 256 19.20 0.59 2.36
CA ARG A 256 18.00 -0.05 2.90
C ARG A 256 17.75 0.45 4.32
N LEU A 257 16.47 0.57 4.69
CA LEU A 257 16.01 0.96 6.02
C LEU A 257 15.22 -0.23 6.60
N PRO A 258 15.82 -1.16 7.37
CA PRO A 258 15.06 -2.15 8.12
C PRO A 258 13.94 -1.51 8.97
N PRO A 259 12.89 -2.27 9.35
CA PRO A 259 11.98 -1.84 10.41
C PRO A 259 12.80 -1.52 11.66
N ARG A 260 12.40 -0.49 12.42
CA ARG A 260 13.11 -0.05 13.64
C ARG A 260 13.24 -1.21 14.63
N GLU A 261 12.13 -1.91 14.84
CA GLU A 261 11.98 -3.00 15.80
C GLU A 261 11.23 -4.18 15.17
N VAL A 262 11.35 -5.34 15.81
CA VAL A 262 10.56 -6.53 15.51
C VAL A 262 10.06 -7.17 16.81
N SER A 263 8.89 -7.82 16.78
CA SER A 263 8.34 -8.63 17.88
C SER A 263 8.25 -10.11 17.46
N GLY A 264 8.29 -11.05 18.39
CA GLY A 264 8.17 -12.48 18.08
C GLY A 264 6.79 -12.90 17.55
N THR A 265 6.73 -13.92 16.70
CA THR A 265 5.47 -14.57 16.25
C THR A 265 5.27 -15.98 16.80
N SER A 266 6.33 -16.61 17.33
CA SER A 266 6.35 -18.02 17.74
C SER A 266 6.96 -18.18 19.12
N ASN A 267 6.43 -19.14 19.89
CA ASN A 267 6.97 -19.54 21.18
C ASN A 267 8.32 -20.29 21.07
N ARG A 268 8.75 -20.67 19.86
CA ARG A 268 10.07 -21.28 19.60
C ARG A 268 10.66 -20.72 18.31
N VAL A 269 11.70 -19.89 18.46
CA VAL A 269 12.44 -19.25 17.36
C VAL A 269 13.91 -19.65 17.44
N ASN A 270 14.46 -20.13 16.33
CA ASN A 270 15.89 -20.44 16.21
C ASN A 270 16.68 -19.17 15.87
N LEU A 271 17.55 -18.77 16.79
CA LEU A 271 18.50 -17.68 16.66
C LEU A 271 19.83 -18.22 16.15
N ARG A 272 20.46 -17.54 15.18
CA ARG A 272 21.66 -18.02 14.48
C ARG A 272 22.83 -17.04 14.53
N ASN A 273 24.05 -17.55 14.32
CA ASN A 273 25.26 -16.73 14.23
C ASN A 273 25.44 -16.00 12.88
N GLY A 274 24.54 -16.21 11.92
CA GLY A 274 24.54 -15.51 10.64
C GLY A 274 23.19 -15.55 9.92
N PRO A 275 23.04 -14.77 8.84
CA PRO A 275 21.78 -14.57 8.13
C PRO A 275 21.44 -15.75 7.19
N GLY A 276 21.06 -16.91 7.75
CA GLY A 276 20.63 -18.03 6.91
C GLY A 276 20.39 -19.33 7.68
N THR A 277 19.63 -20.22 7.05
CA THR A 277 19.33 -21.56 7.58
C THR A 277 20.53 -22.51 7.66
N ASP A 278 21.63 -22.14 7.00
CA ASP A 278 22.94 -22.80 6.98
C ASP A 278 23.87 -22.38 8.11
N HIS A 279 23.59 -21.25 8.78
CA HIS A 279 24.36 -20.77 9.93
C HIS A 279 24.00 -21.53 11.21
N ALA A 280 24.97 -21.72 12.11
CA ALA A 280 24.74 -22.47 13.36
C ALA A 280 23.65 -21.81 14.23
N VAL A 281 22.78 -22.63 14.81
CA VAL A 281 21.81 -22.19 15.82
C VAL A 281 22.55 -21.94 17.13
N VAL A 282 22.51 -20.70 17.61
CA VAL A 282 23.15 -20.28 18.87
C VAL A 282 22.18 -20.30 20.06
N ALA A 283 20.87 -20.30 19.80
CA ALA A 283 19.84 -20.58 20.79
C ALA A 283 18.49 -20.86 20.12
N THR A 284 17.60 -21.53 20.84
CA THR A 284 16.16 -21.58 20.55
C THR A 284 15.41 -21.00 21.75
N ARG A 285 14.58 -19.97 21.55
CA ARG A 285 13.77 -19.38 22.64
C ARG A 285 12.45 -18.81 22.16
N ASN A 286 11.55 -18.53 23.09
CA ASN A 286 10.42 -17.64 22.83
C ASN A 286 10.96 -16.20 22.70
N LEU A 287 10.51 -15.45 21.69
CA LEU A 287 10.85 -14.03 21.55
C LEU A 287 9.80 -13.09 22.14
N GLY A 288 8.64 -13.61 22.57
CA GLY A 288 7.58 -12.82 23.18
C GLY A 288 6.99 -11.76 22.22
N ARG A 289 6.21 -10.84 22.79
CA ARG A 289 5.66 -9.67 22.06
C ARG A 289 6.52 -8.42 22.20
N GLU A 290 7.45 -8.41 23.15
CA GLU A 290 8.34 -7.26 23.39
C GLU A 290 9.12 -6.86 22.13
N PRO A 291 9.24 -5.55 21.86
CA PRO A 291 9.97 -5.07 20.70
C PRO A 291 11.49 -5.24 20.89
N MET A 292 12.15 -5.78 19.87
CA MET A 292 13.61 -5.91 19.80
C MET A 292 14.14 -5.02 18.68
N ARG A 293 15.12 -4.16 18.99
CA ARG A 293 15.77 -3.26 18.02
C ARG A 293 16.43 -4.06 16.90
N VAL A 294 16.26 -3.63 15.65
CA VAL A 294 16.97 -4.22 14.49
C VAL A 294 18.32 -3.54 14.28
N LEU A 295 19.38 -4.33 14.32
CA LEU A 295 20.79 -3.92 14.22
C LEU A 295 21.43 -4.19 12.84
N ASP A 296 20.79 -5.00 12.00
CA ASP A 296 21.19 -5.25 10.61
C ASP A 296 20.06 -5.98 9.84
N MET A 297 20.11 -5.98 8.51
CA MET A 297 19.18 -6.69 7.63
C MET A 297 19.89 -7.26 6.41
N ARG A 298 19.72 -8.56 6.18
CA ARG A 298 20.38 -9.30 5.10
C ARG A 298 19.36 -10.16 4.38
N TYR A 299 19.40 -10.12 3.05
CA TYR A 299 18.74 -11.09 2.21
C TYR A 299 19.80 -11.99 1.59
N ARG A 300 19.57 -13.30 1.61
CA ARG A 300 20.39 -14.27 0.87
C ARG A 300 19.49 -15.13 -0.01
N LYS A 301 19.85 -15.25 -1.29
CA LYS A 301 19.17 -16.14 -2.25
C LYS A 301 19.18 -17.56 -1.67
N GLY A 302 18.03 -18.23 -1.67
CA GLY A 302 17.85 -19.55 -1.03
C GLY A 302 17.57 -19.53 0.49
N HIS A 303 17.83 -18.42 1.20
CA HIS A 303 17.58 -18.32 2.66
C HIS A 303 16.58 -17.23 3.06
N GLY A 304 16.18 -16.35 2.14
CA GLY A 304 15.22 -15.28 2.39
C GLY A 304 15.80 -14.09 3.14
N LEU A 305 14.92 -13.33 3.81
CA LEU A 305 15.25 -12.13 4.57
C LEU A 305 15.52 -12.46 6.05
N TRP A 306 16.56 -11.85 6.62
CA TRP A 306 17.03 -12.04 7.99
C TRP A 306 17.33 -10.69 8.63
N TYR A 307 16.98 -10.57 9.90
CA TYR A 307 17.30 -9.43 10.75
C TYR A 307 18.34 -9.85 11.80
N ARG A 308 19.30 -8.97 12.08
CA ARG A 308 20.09 -9.08 13.31
C ARG A 308 19.38 -8.26 14.37
N ILE A 309 19.00 -8.89 15.46
CA ILE A 309 18.20 -8.28 16.52
C ILE A 309 19.01 -8.13 17.80
N ASP A 310 18.76 -7.04 18.51
CA ASP A 310 19.28 -6.80 19.85
C ASP A 310 18.48 -7.62 20.88
N LEU A 311 19.19 -8.34 21.74
CA LEU A 311 18.61 -9.13 22.84
C LEU A 311 19.10 -8.65 24.21
N GLY A 312 19.67 -7.44 24.29
CA GLY A 312 20.22 -6.79 25.49
C GLY A 312 21.60 -7.31 25.89
N THR A 313 21.74 -8.63 26.03
CA THR A 313 23.03 -9.27 26.43
C THR A 313 23.89 -9.71 25.25
N ARG A 314 23.30 -9.85 24.06
CA ARG A 314 23.95 -10.23 22.80
C ARG A 314 23.05 -9.91 21.62
N ASP A 315 23.62 -9.83 20.42
CA ASP A 315 22.82 -9.85 19.20
C ASP A 315 22.64 -11.28 18.65
N SER A 316 21.71 -11.47 17.71
CA SER A 316 21.56 -12.72 16.95
C SER A 316 20.80 -12.50 15.65
N TRP A 317 20.99 -13.40 14.70
CA TRP A 317 20.20 -13.43 13.47
C TRP A 317 18.90 -14.21 13.66
N VAL A 318 17.81 -13.60 13.23
CA VAL A 318 16.47 -14.19 13.15
C VAL A 318 15.94 -14.10 11.73
N ALA A 319 15.20 -15.12 11.30
CA ALA A 319 14.52 -15.12 10.03
C ALA A 319 13.31 -14.16 10.06
N ALA A 320 13.12 -13.36 9.01
CA ALA A 320 12.07 -12.34 8.97
C ALA A 320 10.65 -12.92 9.08
N TRP A 321 10.43 -14.18 8.69
CA TRP A 321 9.13 -14.86 8.82
C TRP A 321 8.83 -15.39 10.23
N LEU A 322 9.77 -15.27 11.18
CA LEU A 322 9.61 -15.67 12.59
C LEU A 322 9.38 -14.46 13.53
N VAL A 323 9.21 -13.26 12.95
CA VAL A 323 9.00 -12.01 13.66
C VAL A 323 8.02 -11.09 12.90
N LYS A 324 7.28 -10.25 13.62
CA LYS A 324 6.49 -9.14 13.06
C LYS A 324 7.36 -7.88 13.01
N PRO A 325 7.49 -7.17 11.87
CA PRO A 325 8.09 -5.85 11.83
C PRO A 325 7.23 -4.83 12.60
N ARG A 326 7.87 -3.83 13.20
CA ARG A 326 7.24 -2.62 13.73
C ARG A 326 7.79 -1.42 12.96
N PHE A 327 6.90 -0.75 12.23
CA PHE A 327 7.20 0.48 11.50
C PHE A 327 6.83 1.72 12.33
N SER A 328 7.21 2.90 11.86
CA SER A 328 7.05 4.15 12.62
C SER A 328 5.61 4.63 12.73
N LEU A 329 4.79 4.41 11.70
CA LEU A 329 3.40 4.88 11.60
C LEU A 329 2.47 3.76 11.07
N PRO A 330 1.20 3.69 11.51
CA PRO A 330 0.27 2.60 11.17
C PRO A 330 -0.10 2.54 9.68
N VAL A 331 -0.05 3.68 8.96
CA VAL A 331 -0.29 3.75 7.51
C VAL A 331 0.57 2.77 6.72
N ILE A 332 1.77 2.44 7.22
CA ILE A 332 2.76 1.64 6.52
C ILE A 332 2.27 0.19 6.39
N ASP A 333 1.71 -0.37 7.46
CA ASP A 333 1.13 -1.72 7.44
C ASP A 333 -0.20 -1.77 6.70
N PHE A 334 -1.03 -0.72 6.80
CA PHE A 334 -2.26 -0.61 6.00
C PHE A 334 -1.97 -0.58 4.49
N VAL A 335 -1.02 0.25 4.06
CA VAL A 335 -0.59 0.36 2.66
C VAL A 335 0.10 -0.91 2.18
N ALA A 336 0.95 -1.54 3.01
CA ALA A 336 1.53 -2.84 2.68
C ALA A 336 0.44 -3.92 2.52
N GLY A 337 -0.61 -3.88 3.32
CA GLY A 337 -1.81 -4.72 3.17
C GLY A 337 -2.50 -4.51 1.82
N LEU A 338 -2.75 -3.25 1.42
CA LEU A 338 -3.32 -2.93 0.10
C LEU A 338 -2.45 -3.47 -1.04
N TYR A 339 -1.14 -3.20 -1.02
CA TYR A 339 -0.21 -3.70 -2.04
C TYR A 339 -0.24 -5.22 -2.17
N ARG A 340 -0.31 -5.93 -1.04
CA ARG A 340 -0.36 -7.40 -1.00
C ARG A 340 -1.71 -7.93 -1.45
N TYR A 341 -2.82 -7.29 -1.07
CA TYR A 341 -4.16 -7.65 -1.52
C TYR A 341 -4.28 -7.55 -3.04
N TYR A 342 -3.89 -6.42 -3.63
CA TYR A 342 -4.01 -6.18 -5.07
C TYR A 342 -2.96 -6.91 -5.92
N GLY A 343 -1.84 -7.32 -5.33
CA GLY A 343 -0.92 -8.29 -5.93
C GLY A 343 -1.24 -9.75 -5.56
N GLU A 344 -2.48 -10.04 -5.14
CA GLU A 344 -3.04 -11.37 -4.87
C GLU A 344 -2.29 -12.23 -3.81
N ARG A 345 -1.46 -11.57 -3.00
CA ARG A 345 -0.68 -12.18 -1.92
C ARG A 345 -1.48 -12.12 -0.62
N HIS A 346 -2.63 -12.78 -0.66
CA HIS A 346 -3.67 -12.69 0.35
C HIS A 346 -3.20 -13.16 1.73
N GLU A 347 -2.36 -14.19 1.83
CA GLU A 347 -1.69 -14.59 3.08
C GLU A 347 -0.93 -13.42 3.72
N GLN A 348 -0.04 -12.78 2.97
CA GLN A 348 0.75 -11.67 3.50
C GLN A 348 -0.09 -10.38 3.68
N ALA A 349 -1.21 -10.25 2.96
CA ALA A 349 -2.18 -9.18 3.19
C ALA A 349 -2.89 -9.37 4.55
N ILE A 350 -3.27 -10.61 4.91
CA ILE A 350 -3.81 -10.93 6.25
C ILE A 350 -2.81 -10.53 7.34
N ASP A 351 -1.53 -10.87 7.18
CA ASP A 351 -0.48 -10.49 8.14
C ASP A 351 -0.35 -8.97 8.30
N ALA A 352 -0.40 -8.23 7.20
CA ALA A 352 -0.24 -6.77 7.20
C ALA A 352 -1.45 -6.04 7.81
N PHE A 353 -2.67 -6.37 7.37
CA PHE A 353 -3.88 -5.82 8.00
C PHE A 353 -4.01 -6.25 9.46
N SER A 354 -3.53 -7.45 9.84
CA SER A 354 -3.50 -7.85 11.25
C SER A 354 -2.53 -7.02 12.08
N ARG A 355 -1.35 -6.65 11.56
CA ARG A 355 -0.45 -5.74 12.30
C ARG A 355 -1.06 -4.37 12.52
N TYR A 356 -1.70 -3.81 11.50
CA TYR A 356 -2.46 -2.56 11.63
C TYR A 356 -3.59 -2.67 12.67
N ILE A 357 -4.42 -3.72 12.58
CA ILE A 357 -5.50 -3.98 13.56
C ILE A 357 -4.95 -4.21 14.98
N ASP A 358 -3.80 -4.87 15.13
CA ASP A 358 -3.13 -5.11 16.42
C ASP A 358 -2.59 -3.81 17.06
N SER A 359 -2.47 -2.71 16.30
CA SER A 359 -1.88 -1.43 16.74
C SER A 359 -2.88 -0.26 16.90
N SER A 360 -4.09 -0.37 16.35
CA SER A 360 -5.07 0.72 16.27
C SER A 360 -6.12 0.71 17.39
N ASP A 361 -6.61 1.89 17.78
CA ASP A 361 -7.70 2.03 18.76
C ASP A 361 -9.09 2.01 18.06
N PRO A 362 -10.00 1.07 18.40
CA PRO A 362 -11.36 1.03 17.87
C PRO A 362 -12.22 2.27 18.10
N LEU A 363 -11.90 3.14 19.05
CA LEU A 363 -12.69 4.32 19.40
C LEU A 363 -12.44 5.49 18.44
N THR A 364 -11.22 5.62 17.94
CA THR A 364 -10.75 6.75 17.11
C THR A 364 -10.53 6.35 15.66
N ASP A 365 -10.07 5.12 15.42
CA ASP A 365 -9.64 4.61 14.10
C ASP A 365 -10.76 3.80 13.38
N ASN A 366 -12.02 3.96 13.79
CA ASN A 366 -13.13 3.04 13.49
C ASN A 366 -13.38 2.76 11.99
N VAL A 367 -13.32 3.78 11.14
CA VAL A 367 -13.50 3.72 9.68
C VAL A 367 -12.34 2.96 9.02
N ASN A 368 -11.11 3.25 9.44
CA ASN A 368 -9.91 2.62 8.91
C ASN A 368 -9.84 1.15 9.35
N LEU A 369 -10.14 0.86 10.61
CA LEU A 369 -10.28 -0.48 11.14
C LEU A 369 -11.36 -1.26 10.40
N ALA A 370 -12.55 -0.71 10.16
CA ALA A 370 -13.60 -1.38 9.40
C ALA A 370 -13.14 -1.78 7.99
N ALA A 371 -12.42 -0.89 7.29
CA ALA A 371 -11.83 -1.20 5.99
C ALA A 371 -10.71 -2.25 6.08
N ALA A 372 -9.86 -2.22 7.11
CA ALA A 372 -8.83 -3.23 7.35
C ALA A 372 -9.44 -4.61 7.65
N PHE A 373 -10.51 -4.67 8.44
CA PHE A 373 -11.30 -5.89 8.65
C PHE A 373 -11.92 -6.37 7.32
N GLN A 374 -12.54 -5.50 6.52
CA GLN A 374 -13.07 -5.89 5.20
C GLN A 374 -11.99 -6.47 4.28
N LEU A 375 -10.84 -5.82 4.18
CA LEU A 375 -9.73 -6.27 3.33
C LEU A 375 -9.06 -7.54 3.87
N ARG A 376 -8.95 -7.70 5.19
CA ARG A 376 -8.47 -8.94 5.83
C ARG A 376 -9.44 -10.10 5.64
N GLY A 377 -10.75 -9.85 5.79
CA GLY A 377 -11.80 -10.85 5.61
C GLY A 377 -11.89 -11.32 4.16
N ALA A 378 -11.79 -10.40 3.21
CA ALA A 378 -11.70 -10.74 1.79
C ALA A 378 -10.42 -11.54 1.48
N SER A 379 -9.28 -11.15 2.06
CA SER A 379 -8.02 -11.90 1.94
C SER A 379 -8.15 -13.31 2.52
N ARG A 380 -8.83 -13.49 3.66
CA ARG A 380 -9.11 -14.80 4.27
C ARG A 380 -9.94 -15.71 3.37
N ILE A 381 -10.99 -15.19 2.73
CA ILE A 381 -11.78 -15.96 1.76
C ILE A 381 -10.92 -16.37 0.57
N LEU A 382 -10.15 -15.44 -0.02
CA LEU A 382 -9.33 -15.70 -1.21
C LEU A 382 -8.16 -16.66 -0.91
N ALA A 383 -7.57 -16.58 0.30
CA ALA A 383 -6.59 -17.53 0.82
C ALA A 383 -7.21 -18.84 1.35
N LYS A 384 -8.55 -18.99 1.28
CA LYS A 384 -9.31 -20.15 1.79
C LYS A 384 -9.04 -20.47 3.26
N LYS A 385 -8.83 -19.44 4.10
CA LYS A 385 -8.71 -19.60 5.55
C LYS A 385 -10.05 -20.05 6.14
N THR A 386 -10.01 -21.14 6.88
CA THR A 386 -11.13 -21.69 7.63
C THR A 386 -10.77 -21.90 9.08
N ASP A 387 -11.76 -21.83 9.97
CA ASP A 387 -11.61 -22.25 11.36
C ASP A 387 -11.68 -23.78 11.53
N SER A 388 -11.66 -24.25 12.78
CA SER A 388 -11.76 -25.67 13.14
C SER A 388 -13.02 -26.38 12.65
N ASN A 389 -14.07 -25.62 12.32
CA ASN A 389 -15.36 -26.13 11.88
C ASN A 389 -15.51 -26.05 10.35
N GLY A 390 -14.45 -25.68 9.63
CA GLY A 390 -14.46 -25.48 8.18
C GLY A 390 -15.11 -24.17 7.72
N ASN A 391 -15.50 -23.29 8.65
CA ASN A 391 -16.14 -22.01 8.32
C ASN A 391 -15.08 -20.99 7.90
N THR A 392 -15.34 -20.20 6.86
CA THR A 392 -14.35 -19.21 6.39
C THR A 392 -14.09 -18.12 7.43
N GLU A 393 -12.83 -17.89 7.81
CA GLU A 393 -12.50 -16.94 8.88
C GLU A 393 -12.97 -15.50 8.59
N GLY A 394 -13.18 -15.15 7.31
CA GLY A 394 -13.60 -13.82 6.88
C GLY A 394 -14.95 -13.36 7.44
N TYR A 395 -15.86 -14.29 7.82
CA TYR A 395 -17.15 -13.90 8.40
C TYR A 395 -16.98 -13.09 9.70
N ARG A 396 -15.94 -13.39 10.49
CA ARG A 396 -15.63 -12.70 11.75
C ARG A 396 -15.17 -11.27 11.50
N ASP A 397 -14.28 -11.09 10.52
CA ASP A 397 -13.80 -9.76 10.15
C ASP A 397 -14.95 -8.90 9.60
N PHE A 398 -15.80 -9.42 8.72
CA PHE A 398 -16.93 -8.64 8.21
C PHE A 398 -17.95 -8.30 9.32
N SER A 399 -18.15 -9.18 10.30
CA SER A 399 -18.98 -8.88 11.46
C SER A 399 -18.38 -7.74 12.28
N ARG A 400 -17.06 -7.76 12.52
CA ARG A 400 -16.37 -6.65 13.20
C ARG A 400 -16.39 -5.34 12.41
N ALA A 401 -16.32 -5.41 11.08
CA ALA A 401 -16.48 -4.23 10.22
C ALA A 401 -17.91 -3.64 10.29
N ILE A 402 -18.94 -4.48 10.43
CA ILE A 402 -20.33 -4.06 10.65
C ILE A 402 -20.51 -3.44 12.03
N GLU A 403 -19.90 -3.99 13.08
CA GLU A 403 -19.91 -3.39 14.43
C GLU A 403 -19.31 -1.99 14.46
N LEU A 404 -18.21 -1.77 13.71
CA LEU A 404 -17.53 -0.47 13.60
C LEU A 404 -18.25 0.51 12.65
N THR A 405 -18.85 0.01 11.57
CA THR A 405 -19.53 0.81 10.53
C THR A 405 -20.88 0.20 10.12
N PRO A 406 -21.92 0.27 10.96
CA PRO A 406 -23.19 -0.43 10.76
C PRO A 406 -24.03 0.11 9.58
N TYR A 407 -23.59 1.18 8.93
CA TYR A 407 -24.23 1.80 7.77
C TYR A 407 -23.51 1.50 6.44
N ASN A 408 -22.49 0.64 6.43
CA ASN A 408 -21.72 0.30 5.23
C ASN A 408 -22.32 -0.93 4.48
N PRO A 409 -23.04 -0.75 3.34
CA PRO A 409 -23.68 -1.86 2.63
C PRO A 409 -22.68 -2.90 2.10
N ASN A 410 -21.43 -2.49 1.79
CA ASN A 410 -20.37 -3.42 1.38
C ASN A 410 -20.10 -4.47 2.47
N ALA A 411 -20.12 -4.09 3.75
CA ALA A 411 -19.80 -5.00 4.86
C ALA A 411 -20.81 -6.14 4.97
N PHE A 412 -22.10 -5.82 4.80
CA PHE A 412 -23.18 -6.81 4.76
C PHE A 412 -23.11 -7.70 3.52
N LEU A 413 -22.89 -7.15 2.32
CA LEU A 413 -22.66 -7.97 1.11
C LEU A 413 -21.54 -8.99 1.32
N LEU A 414 -20.39 -8.55 1.81
CA LEU A 414 -19.22 -9.42 1.99
C LEU A 414 -19.48 -10.51 3.02
N ARG A 415 -20.18 -10.19 4.12
CA ARG A 415 -20.61 -11.19 5.10
C ARG A 415 -21.66 -12.14 4.52
N SER A 416 -22.55 -11.68 3.64
CA SER A 416 -23.45 -12.57 2.91
C SER A 416 -22.67 -13.60 2.10
N VAL A 417 -21.64 -13.20 1.34
CA VAL A 417 -20.80 -14.15 0.58
C VAL A 417 -20.06 -15.12 1.50
N ALA A 418 -19.60 -14.67 2.68
CA ALA A 418 -19.03 -15.55 3.69
C ALA A 418 -20.06 -16.59 4.18
N TYR A 419 -21.30 -16.18 4.48
CA TYR A 419 -22.40 -17.08 4.86
C TYR A 419 -22.75 -18.09 3.74
N LEU A 420 -22.66 -17.70 2.47
CA LEU A 420 -22.83 -18.63 1.35
C LEU A 420 -21.71 -19.67 1.29
N GLY A 421 -20.46 -19.26 1.51
CA GLY A 421 -19.33 -20.19 1.64
C GLY A 421 -19.48 -21.16 2.82
N MET A 422 -20.24 -20.78 3.86
CA MET A 422 -20.56 -21.60 5.02
C MET A 422 -21.90 -22.37 4.88
N SER A 423 -22.53 -22.38 3.71
CA SER A 423 -23.85 -23.00 3.46
C SER A 423 -24.98 -22.47 4.36
N GLN A 424 -25.00 -21.16 4.66
CA GLN A 424 -26.00 -20.49 5.49
C GLN A 424 -26.84 -19.48 4.66
N PRO A 425 -27.91 -19.90 3.97
CA PRO A 425 -28.58 -19.07 2.96
C PRO A 425 -29.44 -17.98 3.58
N LYS A 426 -30.10 -18.31 4.70
CA LYS A 426 -30.99 -17.40 5.43
C LYS A 426 -30.22 -16.21 6.00
N ALA A 427 -29.02 -16.47 6.53
CA ALA A 427 -28.12 -15.43 7.02
C ALA A 427 -27.60 -14.55 5.87
N ALA A 428 -27.21 -15.16 4.73
CA ALA A 428 -26.79 -14.40 3.56
C ALA A 428 -27.91 -13.53 2.97
N LEU A 429 -29.13 -14.04 2.86
CA LEU A 429 -30.29 -13.26 2.43
C LEU A 429 -30.60 -12.10 3.37
N ALA A 430 -30.58 -12.31 4.69
CA ALA A 430 -30.79 -11.25 5.66
C ALA A 430 -29.73 -10.14 5.56
N ASP A 431 -28.47 -10.50 5.32
CA ASP A 431 -27.40 -9.53 5.07
C ASP A 431 -27.58 -8.80 3.72
N LEU A 432 -28.06 -9.47 2.66
CA LEU A 432 -28.35 -8.83 1.37
C LEU A 432 -29.54 -7.86 1.46
N ASP A 433 -30.62 -8.24 2.13
CA ASP A 433 -31.75 -7.37 2.42
C ASP A 433 -31.30 -6.18 3.27
N LYS A 434 -30.39 -6.40 4.24
CA LYS A 434 -29.81 -5.30 5.03
C LYS A 434 -28.94 -4.37 4.20
N ALA A 435 -28.10 -4.88 3.30
CA ALA A 435 -27.33 -4.07 2.36
C ALA A 435 -28.25 -3.21 1.47
N LEU A 436 -29.31 -3.81 0.92
CA LEU A 436 -30.30 -3.13 0.08
C LEU A 436 -31.21 -2.16 0.85
N SER A 437 -31.34 -2.31 2.17
CA SER A 437 -32.01 -1.32 3.03
C SER A 437 -31.15 -0.08 3.32
N LEU A 438 -29.83 -0.20 3.22
CA LEU A 438 -28.88 0.89 3.42
C LEU A 438 -28.64 1.65 2.11
N ASP A 439 -28.51 0.93 1.00
CA ASP A 439 -28.46 1.48 -0.35
C ASP A 439 -29.24 0.57 -1.32
N ARG A 440 -30.42 1.05 -1.75
CA ARG A 440 -31.34 0.35 -2.65
C ARG A 440 -30.79 0.19 -4.07
N GLU A 441 -29.85 1.03 -4.47
CA GLU A 441 -29.20 1.00 -5.78
C GLU A 441 -27.88 0.24 -5.76
N TYR A 442 -27.45 -0.27 -4.60
CA TYR A 442 -26.19 -1.00 -4.40
C TYR A 442 -26.12 -2.25 -5.28
N ARG A 443 -25.55 -2.04 -6.47
CA ARG A 443 -25.60 -2.98 -7.60
C ARG A 443 -25.16 -4.40 -7.23
N PRO A 444 -24.03 -4.64 -6.52
CA PRO A 444 -23.57 -6.00 -6.27
C PRO A 444 -24.50 -6.79 -5.35
N ALA A 445 -25.12 -6.15 -4.35
CA ALA A 445 -26.13 -6.79 -3.51
C ALA A 445 -27.44 -7.04 -4.27
N ARG A 446 -27.85 -6.12 -5.15
CA ARG A 446 -29.05 -6.28 -5.98
C ARG A 446 -28.90 -7.43 -6.96
N GLU A 447 -27.74 -7.53 -7.63
CA GLU A 447 -27.40 -8.62 -8.53
C GLU A 447 -27.42 -9.96 -7.78
N LEU A 448 -26.68 -10.07 -6.66
CA LEU A 448 -26.63 -11.31 -5.88
C LEU A 448 -28.01 -11.71 -5.35
N ALA A 449 -28.79 -10.78 -4.79
CA ALA A 449 -30.14 -11.04 -4.31
C ALA A 449 -31.10 -11.47 -5.44
N THR A 450 -30.93 -10.94 -6.65
CA THR A 450 -31.72 -11.36 -7.83
C THR A 450 -31.34 -12.79 -8.26
N THR A 451 -30.06 -13.15 -8.22
CA THR A 451 -29.61 -14.53 -8.42
C THR A 451 -30.16 -15.47 -7.35
N PHE A 452 -30.28 -15.05 -6.08
CA PHE A 452 -30.93 -15.88 -5.06
C PHE A 452 -32.40 -16.15 -5.35
N LYS A 453 -33.16 -15.12 -5.75
CA LYS A 453 -34.60 -15.23 -6.05
C LYS A 453 -34.84 -16.12 -7.27
N SER A 454 -34.11 -15.93 -8.38
CA SER A 454 -34.29 -16.73 -9.59
C SER A 454 -33.95 -18.22 -9.44
N ILE A 455 -33.19 -18.60 -8.40
CA ILE A 455 -32.99 -20.01 -8.04
C ILE A 455 -34.11 -20.50 -7.10
N ALA A 456 -34.59 -19.66 -6.18
CA ALA A 456 -35.69 -19.97 -5.26
C ALA A 456 -37.06 -20.12 -5.96
N ASP A 457 -37.30 -19.39 -7.05
CA ASP A 457 -38.58 -19.42 -7.80
C ASP A 457 -38.77 -20.70 -8.64
N LYS A 458 -37.82 -21.65 -8.60
CA LYS A 458 -37.93 -22.93 -9.33
C LYS A 458 -38.78 -23.94 -8.54
N PRO A 459 -39.93 -24.40 -9.07
CA PRO A 459 -40.85 -25.26 -8.32
C PRO A 459 -40.24 -26.62 -7.94
N GLY A 460 -40.56 -27.09 -6.73
CA GLY A 460 -40.09 -28.37 -6.19
C GLY A 460 -38.80 -28.31 -5.36
N MET A 461 -38.24 -27.12 -5.14
CA MET A 461 -36.99 -26.92 -4.41
C MET A 461 -37.15 -25.93 -3.26
N SER A 462 -36.92 -26.37 -2.01
CA SER A 462 -36.87 -25.45 -0.87
C SER A 462 -35.56 -24.63 -0.87
N PRO A 463 -35.52 -23.43 -0.28
CA PRO A 463 -34.28 -22.65 -0.16
C PRO A 463 -33.12 -23.40 0.51
N LEU A 464 -33.43 -24.42 1.33
CA LEU A 464 -32.46 -25.31 1.95
C LEU A 464 -32.01 -26.46 1.02
N GLY A 465 -32.95 -27.03 0.24
CA GLY A 465 -32.67 -28.09 -0.75
C GLY A 465 -31.97 -27.61 -2.03
N ILE A 466 -32.03 -26.31 -2.32
CA ILE A 466 -31.20 -25.63 -3.32
C ILE A 466 -29.74 -25.58 -2.84
N MET A 467 -29.55 -25.22 -1.57
CA MET A 467 -28.23 -25.02 -1.00
C MET A 467 -27.39 -26.29 -0.88
N THR A 468 -28.01 -27.43 -0.58
CA THR A 468 -27.31 -28.72 -0.56
C THR A 468 -26.78 -29.15 -1.94
N ARG A 469 -27.10 -28.42 -3.01
CA ARG A 469 -26.58 -28.58 -4.37
C ARG A 469 -25.64 -27.45 -4.83
N LEU A 470 -25.24 -26.51 -3.96
CA LEU A 470 -24.30 -25.43 -4.29
C LEU A 470 -22.97 -25.86 -4.97
N PRO A 471 -22.39 -27.05 -4.71
CA PRO A 471 -21.24 -27.53 -5.49
C PRO A 471 -21.49 -27.62 -7.01
N GLN A 472 -22.76 -27.77 -7.41
CA GLN A 472 -23.20 -27.84 -8.81
C GLN A 472 -23.57 -26.46 -9.38
N VAL A 473 -23.95 -25.50 -8.54
CA VAL A 473 -24.19 -24.11 -8.94
C VAL A 473 -22.89 -23.45 -9.42
N LYS A 474 -21.75 -23.82 -8.82
CA LYS A 474 -20.42 -23.47 -9.35
C LYS A 474 -20.28 -23.89 -10.82
N THR A 475 -20.65 -25.13 -11.13
CA THR A 475 -20.59 -25.71 -12.48
C THR A 475 -21.58 -25.08 -13.48
N GLU A 476 -22.77 -24.64 -13.03
CA GLU A 476 -23.73 -23.95 -13.92
C GLU A 476 -23.42 -22.46 -14.11
N VAL A 477 -22.84 -21.79 -13.12
CA VAL A 477 -22.25 -20.46 -13.32
C VAL A 477 -21.11 -20.54 -14.33
N ASP A 478 -20.26 -21.58 -14.27
CA ASP A 478 -19.22 -21.83 -15.26
C ASP A 478 -19.81 -22.11 -16.67
N LYS A 479 -20.90 -22.89 -16.80
CA LYS A 479 -21.55 -23.18 -18.10
C LYS A 479 -22.29 -22.00 -18.74
N LEU A 480 -22.88 -21.11 -17.93
CA LEU A 480 -23.54 -19.91 -18.42
C LEU A 480 -22.55 -18.95 -19.12
N THR A 481 -21.25 -19.08 -18.86
CA THR A 481 -20.19 -18.33 -19.57
C THR A 481 -19.94 -18.82 -20.99
N THR A 482 -20.11 -20.13 -21.25
CA THR A 482 -19.59 -20.77 -22.47
C THR A 482 -20.58 -20.80 -23.63
N SER A 483 -21.85 -20.43 -23.41
CA SER A 483 -22.94 -20.72 -24.36
C SER A 483 -23.57 -19.52 -25.08
N HIS A 484 -23.03 -18.30 -24.95
CA HIS A 484 -23.44 -17.16 -25.79
C HIS A 484 -22.48 -16.95 -26.98
N ARG A 485 -22.43 -17.96 -27.86
CA ARG A 485 -21.88 -17.81 -29.21
C ARG A 485 -23.05 -17.71 -30.20
N ILE A 486 -23.38 -16.49 -30.60
CA ILE A 486 -24.20 -16.24 -31.79
C ILE A 486 -23.37 -15.37 -32.74
N GLU A 487 -23.08 -15.94 -33.89
CA GLU A 487 -22.54 -15.23 -35.04
C GLU A 487 -23.68 -14.40 -35.66
N GLN A 488 -23.44 -13.13 -36.02
CA GLN A 488 -23.47 -12.67 -37.42
C GLN A 488 -23.58 -11.13 -37.59
N ASN A 489 -22.86 -10.64 -38.60
CA ASN A 489 -23.16 -9.49 -39.46
C ASN A 489 -23.23 -8.07 -38.85
N VAL A 490 -22.05 -7.45 -38.80
CA VAL A 490 -21.89 -5.98 -38.79
C VAL A 490 -22.44 -5.38 -40.09
N ARG A 491 -23.24 -4.32 -39.98
CA ARG A 491 -23.37 -3.28 -41.02
C ARG A 491 -22.89 -1.95 -40.44
N PRO A 492 -22.10 -1.14 -41.18
CA PRO A 492 -21.72 0.19 -40.72
C PRO A 492 -22.92 1.14 -40.78
N ILE A 493 -23.04 2.01 -39.76
CA ILE A 493 -24.02 3.11 -39.69
C ILE A 493 -23.23 4.43 -39.82
N PRO A 494 -23.68 5.40 -40.63
CA PRO A 494 -22.84 6.51 -41.08
C PRO A 494 -22.68 7.64 -40.05
N GLU A 495 -21.63 8.43 -40.24
CA GLU A 495 -21.30 9.63 -39.46
C GLU A 495 -22.47 10.64 -39.42
N ARG A 496 -22.65 11.30 -38.27
CA ARG A 496 -23.56 12.46 -38.12
C ARG A 496 -22.90 13.61 -37.36
N SER A 497 -23.39 14.80 -37.69
CA SER A 497 -22.74 16.13 -37.69
C SER A 497 -22.42 16.79 -36.32
N PRO A 498 -21.63 17.89 -36.31
CA PRO A 498 -20.98 18.45 -35.10
C PRO A 498 -21.87 19.23 -34.11
N ALA A 499 -23.20 19.12 -34.14
CA ALA A 499 -24.11 19.99 -33.39
C ALA A 499 -24.11 19.79 -31.85
N TRP A 500 -23.35 18.82 -31.32
CA TRP A 500 -23.34 18.47 -29.89
C TRP A 500 -22.40 19.34 -29.04
N LEU A 501 -21.37 19.96 -29.62
CA LEU A 501 -20.36 20.72 -28.88
C LEU A 501 -20.88 22.05 -28.29
N ASP A 502 -21.80 22.72 -28.99
CA ASP A 502 -22.22 24.10 -28.67
C ASP A 502 -23.17 24.20 -27.45
N ASN A 503 -23.86 23.10 -27.11
CA ASN A 503 -24.77 23.07 -25.95
C ASN A 503 -24.05 22.75 -24.62
N HIS A 504 -22.79 22.26 -24.65
CA HIS A 504 -22.06 21.94 -23.41
C HIS A 504 -21.33 23.16 -22.82
N GLN A 505 -20.93 24.15 -23.63
CA GLN A 505 -20.27 25.37 -23.10
C GLN A 505 -21.25 26.29 -22.36
N ARG A 506 -22.51 26.40 -22.82
CA ARG A 506 -23.51 27.30 -22.19
C ARG A 506 -24.09 26.81 -20.85
N GLY A 507 -23.73 25.59 -20.42
CA GLY A 507 -24.12 25.04 -19.11
C GLY A 507 -23.12 25.33 -17.98
N ILE A 508 -21.89 25.75 -18.30
CA ILE A 508 -20.79 25.86 -17.33
C ILE A 508 -20.62 27.31 -16.80
N GLU A 509 -21.21 28.32 -17.45
CA GLU A 509 -21.13 29.73 -17.03
C GLU A 509 -22.28 30.16 -16.07
N ARG A 510 -22.91 29.22 -15.35
CA ARG A 510 -24.06 29.50 -14.45
C ARG A 510 -24.05 28.79 -13.09
N TYR A 511 -22.91 28.24 -12.65
CA TYR A 511 -22.70 27.70 -11.29
C TYR A 511 -21.32 28.07 -10.77
#